data_AF-A0A6I4N7T9-F1
#
_entry.id   AF-A0A6I4N7T9-F1
#
_cell.length_a   1.000
_cell.length_b   1.000
_cell.length_c   1.000
_cell.angle_alpha   90.00
_cell.angle_beta   90.00
_cell.angle_gamma   90.00
#
_symmetry.space_group_name_H-M   'P 1'
#
loop_
_entity.id
_entity.type
_entity.pdbx_description
1 polymer ?
#
loop_
_entity_poly.entity_id
_entity_poly.type
_entity_poly.pdbx_seq_one_letter_code
_entity_poly.pdbx_strand_id
1 'polypeptide(L)' 'MPAMGVRHVGKCLACGEHSVDTAEPDEAQLWCLRHAGMTRHAGFELTAFQFFSAAITDPAVDEAGSPT' A
#
# COMPACT_ATOMS: atom_id res chain seq x y z
N MET A 1 -7.64 5.94 13.73
CA MET A 1 -7.73 6.06 12.26
C MET A 1 -8.35 4.78 11.75
N PRO A 2 -9.38 4.80 10.88
CA PRO A 2 -9.95 3.56 10.36
C PRO A 2 -8.84 2.75 9.68
N ALA A 3 -8.81 1.44 9.92
CA ALA A 3 -7.87 0.55 9.27
C ALA A 3 -8.02 0.73 7.76
N MET A 4 -7.03 1.36 7.11
CA MET A 4 -7.05 1.44 5.66
C MET A 4 -6.89 0.01 5.16
N GLY A 5 -7.86 -0.47 4.40
CA GLY A 5 -7.79 -1.79 3.78
C GLY A 5 -6.55 -1.91 2.90
N VAL A 6 -6.23 -3.14 2.52
CA VAL A 6 -5.14 -3.41 1.57
C VAL A 6 -5.40 -2.61 0.30
N ARG A 7 -4.37 -1.88 -0.15
CA ARG A 7 -4.33 -1.13 -1.39
C ARG A 7 -3.46 -1.84 -2.40
N HIS A 8 -3.77 -1.64 -3.69
CA HIS A 8 -3.08 -2.25 -4.80
C HIS A 8 -2.56 -1.16 -5.74
N VAL A 9 -1.35 -1.34 -6.25
CA VAL A 9 -0.75 -0.48 -7.29
C VAL A 9 -0.10 -1.36 -8.34
N GLY A 10 -0.41 -1.06 -9.61
CA GLY A 10 0.25 -1.63 -10.77
C GLY A 10 1.38 -0.74 -11.24
N LYS A 11 2.56 -1.30 -11.51
CA LYS A 11 3.74 -0.57 -11.99
C LYS A 11 4.26 -1.18 -13.28
N CYS A 12 4.53 -0.35 -14.28
CA CYS A 12 5.21 -0.79 -15.49
C CYS A 12 6.72 -0.92 -15.25
N LEU A 13 7.28 -2.08 -15.56
CA LEU A 13 8.71 -2.35 -15.38
C LEU A 13 9.58 -1.73 -16.47
N ALA A 14 9.00 -1.37 -17.63
CA ALA A 14 9.73 -0.78 -18.74
C ALA A 14 9.97 0.72 -18.56
N CYS A 15 8.95 1.47 -18.15
CA CYS A 15 9.02 2.93 -17.99
C CYS A 15 8.98 3.41 -16.52
N GLY A 16 8.61 2.55 -15.57
CA GLY A 16 8.52 2.90 -14.16
C GLY A 16 7.22 3.62 -13.75
N GLU A 17 6.34 3.93 -14.69
CA GLU A 17 5.03 4.55 -14.40
C GLU A 17 4.15 3.60 -13.60
N HIS A 18 3.29 4.14 -12.73
CA HIS A 18 2.40 3.36 -11.89
C HIS A 18 0.97 3.90 -11.88
N SER A 19 0.03 3.01 -11.55
CA SER A 19 -1.36 3.36 -11.30
C SER A 19 -1.51 4.13 -9.98
N VAL A 20 -2.66 4.80 -9.84
CA VAL A 20 -3.10 5.29 -8.52
C VAL A 20 -3.34 4.11 -7.56
N ASP A 21 -3.39 4.39 -6.26
CA ASP A 21 -3.76 3.38 -5.27
C ASP A 21 -5.23 2.99 -5.42
N THR A 22 -5.48 1.69 -5.59
CA THR A 22 -6.83 1.14 -5.74
C THR A 22 -7.14 0.23 -4.55
N ALA A 23 -8.42 0.16 -4.16
CA ALA A 23 -8.83 -0.82 -3.15
C ALA A 23 -8.80 -2.23 -3.75
N GLU A 24 -9.20 -2.36 -5.01
CA GLU A 24 -9.34 -3.65 -5.69
C GLU A 24 -8.12 -3.92 -6.59
N PRO A 25 -7.60 -5.16 -6.61
CA PRO A 25 -6.47 -5.54 -7.46
C PRO A 25 -6.81 -5.46 -8.95
N ASP A 26 -8.07 -5.74 -9.33
CA ASP A 26 -8.55 -5.72 -10.71
C ASP A 26 -8.40 -4.33 -11.35
N GLU A 27 -8.61 -3.25 -10.60
CA GLU A 27 -8.45 -1.88 -11.10
C GLU A 27 -6.99 -1.56 -11.46
N ALA A 28 -6.06 -1.98 -10.61
CA ALA A 28 -4.62 -1.83 -10.83
C ALA A 28 -4.15 -2.70 -12.02
N GLN A 29 -4.64 -3.93 -12.13
CA GLN A 29 -4.37 -4.80 -13.28
C GLN A 29 -4.94 -4.23 -14.58
N LEU A 30 -6.14 -3.66 -14.53
CA LEU A 30 -6.76 -3.02 -15.70
C LEU A 30 -5.97 -1.78 -16.15
N TRP A 31 -5.38 -1.02 -15.22
CA TRP A 31 -4.42 0.03 -15.57
C TRP A 31 -3.22 -0.54 -16.32
N CYS A 32 -2.60 -1.63 -15.84
CA CYS A 32 -1.48 -2.28 -16.53
C CYS A 32 -1.85 -2.72 -17.95
N LEU A 33 -3.03 -3.33 -18.13
CA LEU A 33 -3.52 -3.76 -19.44
C LEU A 33 -3.72 -2.57 -20.39
N ARG A 34 -4.30 -1.48 -19.91
CA ARG A 34 -4.45 -0.24 -20.70
C ARG A 34 -3.10 0.36 -21.07
N HIS A 35 -2.17 0.40 -20.12
CA HIS A 35 -0.82 0.91 -20.35
C HIS A 35 -0.07 0.05 -21.39
N ALA A 36 -0.19 -1.28 -21.32
CA ALA A 36 0.35 -2.20 -22.32
C ALA A 36 -0.21 -1.92 -23.72
N GLY A 37 -1.52 -1.68 -23.82
CA GLY A 37 -2.18 -1.36 -25.09
C GLY A 37 -1.69 -0.07 -25.74
N MET A 38 -1.36 0.94 -24.93
CA MET A 38 -0.88 2.25 -25.43
C MET A 38 0.62 2.26 -25.75
N THR A 39 1.43 1.59 -24.94
CA THR A 39 2.90 1.70 -24.99
C THR A 39 3.61 0.49 -25.58
N ARG A 40 2.90 -0.64 -25.73
CA ARG A 40 3.46 -1.96 -26.08
C ARG A 40 4.43 -2.53 -25.04
N HIS A 41 4.48 -1.97 -23.83
CA HIS A 41 5.22 -2.56 -22.72
C HIS A 41 4.55 -3.85 -22.24
N ALA A 42 5.35 -4.86 -21.89
CA ALA A 42 4.85 -6.19 -21.52
C ALA A 42 5.14 -6.57 -20.05
N GLY A 43 6.05 -5.88 -19.38
CA GLY A 43 6.44 -6.17 -17.99
C GLY A 43 5.70 -5.28 -17.00
N PHE A 44 4.99 -5.89 -16.05
CA PHE A 44 4.26 -5.20 -15.00
C PHE A 44 4.44 -5.90 -13.65
N GLU A 45 4.45 -5.12 -12.58
CA GLU A 45 4.46 -5.57 -11.19
C GLU A 45 3.16 -5.13 -10.53
N LEU A 46 2.55 -6.00 -9.72
CA LEU A 46 1.39 -5.67 -8.89
C LEU A 46 1.81 -5.76 -7.43
N THR A 47 1.71 -4.65 -6.71
CA THR A 47 2.07 -4.56 -5.28
C THR A 47 0.82 -4.35 -4.44
N ALA A 48 0.66 -5.15 -3.39
CA ALA A 48 -0.36 -4.97 -2.36
C ALA A 48 0.29 -4.43 -1.09
N PHE A 49 -0.26 -3.38 -0.49
CA PHE A 49 0.27 -2.74 0.71
C PHE A 49 -0.83 -2.23 1.64
N GLN A 50 -0.50 -2.03 2.90
CA GLN A 50 -1.43 -1.49 3.89
C GLN A 50 -0.77 -0.36 4.68
N PHE A 51 -1.56 0.67 5.00
CA PHE A 51 -1.14 1.72 5.92
C PHE A 51 -1.63 1.43 7.33
N PHE A 52 -0.74 1.49 8.29
CA PHE A 52 -1.07 1.45 9.71
C PHE A 52 -0.22 2.47 10.47
N SER A 53 -0.74 2.95 11.60
CA SER A 53 -0.03 3.81 12.53
C SER A 53 0.35 2.99 13.76
N ALA A 54 1.63 2.97 14.10
CA ALA A 54 2.09 2.43 15.37
C ALA A 54 2.26 3.57 16.38
N ALA A 55 1.85 3.35 17.63
CA ALA A 55 2.17 4.20 18.75
C ALA A 55 3.12 3.46 19.69
N ILE A 56 4.05 4.19 20.30
CA ILE A 56 4.92 3.64 21.34
C ILE A 56 4.05 3.41 22.57
N THR A 57 3.85 2.16 22.94
CA THR A 57 3.33 1.82 24.26
C THR A 57 4.52 1.83 25.20
N ASP A 58 4.72 2.92 25.93
CA ASP A 58 5.73 2.95 26.97
C ASP A 58 5.30 2.00 28.10
N PRO A 59 6.11 0.99 28.47
CA PRO A 59 5.78 0.07 29.55
C PRO A 59 6.00 0.66 30.96
N ALA A 60 6.41 1.93 31.11
CA ALA A 60 6.61 2.58 32.40
C ALA A 60 5.38 3.40 32.88
N VAL A 61 4.21 3.25 32.22
CA VAL A 61 2.92 3.71 32.76
C VAL A 61 2.07 2.56 33.32
N ASP A 62 2.68 1.41 33.56
CA ASP A 62 2.26 0.42 34.54
C ASP A 62 3.47 0.35 35.49
N GLU A 63 3.33 0.35 36.82
CA GLU A 63 4.46 0.33 37.78
C GLU A 63 5.20 1.65 38.08
N ALA A 64 4.57 2.82 37.94
CA ALA A 64 4.87 3.96 38.84
C ALA A 64 3.96 3.88 40.07
N GLY A 65 4.12 2.81 40.84
CA GLY A 65 3.61 2.75 42.19
C GLY A 65 4.39 3.67 43.13
N SER A 66 3.63 4.45 43.90
CA SER A 66 3.90 4.86 45.30
C SER A 66 4.96 5.94 45.55
N PRO A 67 5.07 6.55 46.77
CA PRO A 67 4.26 6.47 48.00
C PRO A 67 3.87 7.85 48.61
N THR A 68 3.03 7.78 49.67
CA THR A 68 2.74 8.81 50.73
C THR A 68 1.68 9.87 50.47
#